data_AF-A0A1V4XQN2-F1
#
_entry.id   AF-A0A1V4XQN2-F1
#
_cell.length_a   1.000
_cell.length_b   1.000
_cell.length_c   1.000
_cell.angle_alpha   90.00
_cell.angle_beta   90.00
_cell.angle_gamma   90.00
#
_symmetry.space_group_name_H-M   'P 1'
#
loop_
_entity.id
_entity.type
_entity.pdbx_description
1 polymer ?
#
loop_
_entity_poly.entity_id
_entity_poly.type
_entity_poly.pdbx_seq_one_letter_code
_entity_poly.pdbx_strand_id
1 'polypeptide(L)'
;MVLGRKLIAAVEAMLNRLPLVQTVYGGTKRFLSALRKPPVYGQRVVLISFPTPEMKALGFVTKIIRDEAGGRDLAAVYVPTSPNPTSGYIEIVPLSEVVQTDWSIEEAMSFVVTGGANGPDSVHFDNRPRNGRSHP
;
A
#
# COMPACT_ATOMS: atom_id res chain seq x y z
N MET A 1 -25.09 -27.64 24.30
CA MET A 1 -23.94 -27.66 23.37
C MET A 1 -22.95 -26.55 23.72
N VAL A 2 -22.08 -26.76 24.71
CA VAL A 2 -20.99 -25.82 25.05
C VAL A 2 -19.75 -26.04 24.17
N LEU A 3 -19.75 -27.15 23.41
CA LEU A 3 -18.69 -27.54 22.50
C LEU A 3 -18.57 -26.57 21.31
N GLY A 4 -19.68 -26.06 20.79
CA GLY A 4 -19.67 -25.05 19.72
C GLY A 4 -19.05 -23.72 20.17
N ARG A 5 -19.27 -23.30 21.42
CA ARG A 5 -18.70 -22.06 21.97
C ARG A 5 -17.19 -22.19 22.20
N LYS A 6 -16.71 -23.36 22.62
CA LYS A 6 -15.28 -23.67 22.70
C LYS A 6 -14.63 -23.77 21.31
N LEU A 7 -15.34 -24.28 20.31
CA LEU A 7 -14.87 -24.31 18.93
C LEU A 7 -14.70 -22.88 18.37
N ILE A 8 -15.67 -22.00 18.61
CA ILE A 8 -15.60 -20.58 18.24
C ILE A 8 -14.45 -19.88 18.98
N ALA A 9 -14.31 -20.09 20.29
CA ALA A 9 -13.20 -19.52 21.06
C ALA A 9 -11.82 -20.04 20.60
N ALA A 10 -11.74 -21.28 20.09
CA ALA A 10 -10.53 -21.82 19.49
C ALA A 10 -10.24 -21.18 18.11
N VAL A 11 -11.27 -20.87 17.33
CA VAL A 11 -11.15 -20.10 16.07
C VAL A 11 -10.73 -18.66 16.35
N GLU A 12 -11.25 -18.00 17.39
CA GLU A 12 -10.78 -16.67 17.84
C GLU A 12 -9.34 -16.72 18.37
N ALA A 13 -8.95 -17.77 19.09
CA ALA A 13 -7.56 -17.96 19.52
C ALA A 13 -6.61 -18.25 18.35
N MET A 14 -7.10 -18.88 17.27
CA MET A 14 -6.38 -19.10 16.02
C MET A 14 -6.23 -17.82 15.20
N LEU A 15 -7.25 -16.95 15.17
CA LEU A 15 -7.16 -15.59 14.62
C LEU A 15 -6.17 -14.72 15.42
N ASN A 16 -6.14 -14.86 16.74
CA ASN A 16 -5.18 -14.17 17.62
C ASN A 16 -3.74 -14.72 17.55
N ARG A 17 -3.50 -15.84 16.84
CA ARG A 17 -2.17 -16.39 16.55
C ARG A 17 -1.59 -15.94 15.22
N LEU A 18 -2.26 -15.05 14.49
CA LEU A 18 -1.73 -14.50 13.26
C LEU A 18 -0.50 -13.62 13.57
N PRO A 19 0.73 -14.00 13.14
CA PRO A 19 1.95 -13.16 13.25
C PRO A 19 1.83 -11.81 12.50
N LEU A 20 0.71 -11.64 11.79
CA LEU A 20 0.26 -10.51 11.00
C LEU A 20 0.13 -9.22 11.84
N VAL A 21 -0.44 -9.29 13.04
CA VAL A 21 -0.71 -8.10 13.87
C VAL A 21 0.60 -7.51 14.42
N GLN A 22 1.49 -8.34 14.97
CA GLN A 22 2.72 -7.83 15.61
C GLN A 22 3.80 -7.38 14.62
N THR A 23 3.92 -8.03 13.46
CA THR A 23 4.89 -7.65 12.41
C THR A 23 4.49 -6.31 11.78
N VAL A 24 3.18 -6.10 11.60
CA VAL A 24 2.62 -4.81 11.19
C VAL A 24 2.98 -3.75 12.24
N TYR A 25 2.67 -3.88 13.53
CA TYR A 25 2.93 -2.77 14.45
C TYR A 25 4.42 -2.46 14.71
N GLY A 26 5.33 -3.43 14.65
CA GLY A 26 6.77 -3.21 14.93
C GLY A 26 7.56 -2.64 13.76
N GLY A 27 7.49 -3.29 12.59
CA GLY A 27 8.20 -2.89 11.37
C GLY A 27 7.60 -1.65 10.73
N THR A 28 6.26 -1.59 10.67
CA THR A 28 5.53 -0.45 10.12
C THR A 28 5.76 0.80 10.95
N LYS A 29 5.81 0.73 12.29
CA LYS A 29 6.02 1.94 13.11
C LYS A 29 7.42 2.54 12.93
N ARG A 30 8.44 1.71 12.68
CA ARG A 30 9.80 2.18 12.33
C ARG A 30 9.84 2.80 10.93
N PHE A 31 9.20 2.14 9.96
CA PHE A 31 9.07 2.65 8.58
C PHE A 31 8.27 3.97 8.54
N LEU A 32 7.09 4.01 9.17
CA LEU A 32 6.27 5.20 9.38
C LEU A 32 7.06 6.33 10.04
N SER A 33 7.92 6.01 11.02
CA SER A 33 8.75 7.00 11.70
C SER A 33 9.84 7.59 10.79
N ALA A 34 10.46 6.76 9.94
CA ALA A 34 11.41 7.21 8.93
C ALA A 34 10.73 8.07 7.84
N LEU A 35 9.47 7.76 7.55
CA LEU A 35 8.65 8.51 6.60
C LEU A 35 8.06 9.81 7.19
N ARG A 36 8.23 10.15 8.46
CA ARG A 36 7.51 11.25 9.14
C ARG A 36 7.53 12.64 8.48
N LYS A 37 8.47 12.95 7.59
CA LYS A 37 8.38 14.18 6.77
C LYS A 37 7.55 13.87 5.52
N PRO A 38 6.34 14.45 5.38
CA PRO A 38 5.57 14.29 4.16
C PRO A 38 6.36 14.86 2.97
N PRO A 39 6.41 14.19 1.81
CA PRO A 39 6.52 14.94 0.57
C PRO A 39 5.32 15.90 0.51
N VAL A 40 5.55 17.10 0.00
CA VAL A 40 4.66 18.29 0.06
C VAL A 40 3.24 18.06 -0.49
N TYR A 41 2.98 16.93 -1.15
CA TYR A 41 1.70 16.58 -1.77
C TYR A 41 1.13 15.29 -1.15
N GLY A 42 -0.17 15.31 -0.84
CA GLY A 42 -0.91 14.28 -0.10
C GLY A 42 -0.89 12.85 -0.66
N GLN A 43 -1.45 11.93 0.15
CA GLN A 43 -1.54 10.46 0.03
C GLN A 43 -0.23 9.73 -0.37
N ARG A 44 0.35 9.02 0.62
CA ARG A 44 1.61 8.29 0.44
C ARG A 44 1.45 6.96 -0.28
N VAL A 45 0.28 6.33 -0.15
CA VAL A 45 0.02 5.01 -0.72
C VAL A 45 -0.39 5.18 -2.17
N VAL A 46 0.36 4.54 -3.06
CA VAL A 46 0.22 4.70 -4.50
C VAL A 46 0.29 3.37 -5.21
N LEU A 47 -0.24 3.33 -6.43
CA LEU A 47 0.00 2.28 -7.39
C LEU A 47 0.92 2.82 -8.50
N ILE A 48 1.93 2.02 -8.86
CA ILE A 48 2.82 2.29 -10.00
C ILE A 48 2.79 1.12 -10.97
N SER A 49 3.07 1.37 -12.25
CA SER A 49 3.22 0.28 -13.21
C SER A 49 4.56 -0.43 -13.01
N PHE A 50 4.53 -1.70 -12.62
CA PHE A 50 5.72 -2.53 -12.43
C PHE A 50 5.34 -4.04 -12.37
N PRO A 51 6.12 -4.94 -12.99
CA PRO A 51 7.24 -4.67 -13.87
C PRO A 51 6.81 -4.26 -15.29
N THR A 52 5.52 -4.38 -15.64
CA THR A 52 4.98 -4.00 -16.96
C THR A 52 3.90 -2.91 -16.84
N PRO A 53 3.59 -2.18 -17.93
CA PRO A 53 2.53 -1.16 -17.94
C PRO A 53 1.15 -1.68 -17.53
N GLU A 54 0.84 -2.95 -17.80
CA GLU A 54 -0.44 -3.61 -17.54
C GLU A 54 -0.60 -4.08 -16.09
N MET A 55 0.47 -4.03 -15.31
CA MET A 55 0.49 -4.44 -13.90
C MET A 55 0.56 -3.22 -12.99
N LYS A 56 0.09 -3.36 -11.75
CA LYS A 56 0.24 -2.34 -10.71
C LYS A 56 0.88 -2.92 -9.46
N ALA A 57 1.91 -2.24 -8.96
CA ALA A 57 2.53 -2.52 -7.69
C ALA A 57 2.12 -1.46 -6.67
N LEU A 58 1.72 -1.91 -5.49
CA LEU A 58 1.45 -1.05 -4.33
C LEU A 58 2.77 -0.53 -3.77
N GLY A 59 2.84 0.76 -3.48
CA GLY A 59 4.04 1.37 -2.93
C GLY A 59 3.79 2.64 -2.13
N PHE A 60 4.86 3.15 -1.55
CA PHE A 60 4.85 4.34 -0.71
C PHE A 60 5.75 5.42 -1.30
N VAL A 61 5.21 6.60 -1.59
CA VAL A 61 6.03 7.75 -2.00
C VAL A 61 6.91 8.19 -0.83
N THR A 62 8.22 8.10 -1.04
CA THR A 62 9.23 8.46 -0.04
C THR A 62 9.83 9.84 -0.29
N LYS A 63 9.95 10.25 -1.55
CA LYS A 63 10.55 11.51 -1.97
C LYS A 63 10.05 11.92 -3.36
N ILE A 64 9.87 13.23 -3.57
CA ILE A 64 9.75 13.82 -4.91
C ILE A 64 11.12 14.36 -5.32
N ILE A 65 11.54 14.04 -6.54
CA ILE A 65 12.82 14.39 -7.12
C ILE A 65 12.55 15.20 -8.39
N ARG A 66 13.33 16.26 -8.60
CA ARG A 66 13.31 17.03 -9.83
C ARG A 66 14.34 16.45 -10.80
N ASP A 67 13.92 16.09 -12.00
CA ASP A 67 14.83 15.72 -13.08
C ASP A 67 15.58 16.97 -13.56
N GLU A 68 16.91 16.98 -13.42
CA GLU A 68 17.75 18.13 -13.78
C GLU A 68 17.79 18.37 -15.30
N ALA A 69 17.67 17.32 -16.11
CA ALA A 69 17.76 17.42 -17.56
C ALA A 69 16.39 17.67 -18.19
N GLY A 70 15.37 16.94 -17.74
CA GLY A 70 14.03 16.99 -18.31
C GLY A 70 13.07 17.98 -17.63
N GLY A 71 13.42 18.47 -16.45
CA GLY A 71 12.53 19.35 -15.70
C GLY A 71 11.15 18.71 -15.44
N ARG A 72 11.11 17.40 -15.21
CA ARG A 72 9.90 16.68 -14.79
C ARG A 72 10.03 16.26 -13.33
N ASP A 73 8.89 16.14 -12.67
CA ASP A 73 8.84 15.64 -11.29
C ASP A 73 8.78 14.11 -11.30
N LEU A 74 9.63 13.50 -10.48
CA LEU A 74 9.77 12.06 -10.31
C LEU A 74 9.39 11.69 -8.88
N ALA A 75 8.76 10.54 -8.70
CA ALA A 75 8.49 9.97 -7.40
C ALA A 75 9.46 8.80 -7.13
N ALA A 76 10.15 8.84 -5.99
CA ALA A 76 10.83 7.67 -5.43
C ALA A 76 9.81 6.89 -4.59
N VAL A 77 9.43 5.72 -5.08
CA VAL A 77 8.38 4.86 -4.51
C VAL A 77 9.02 3.61 -3.93
N TYR A 78 8.83 3.38 -2.63
CA TYR A 78 9.17 2.11 -2.00
C TYR A 78 8.08 1.09 -2.27
N VAL A 79 8.44 0.01 -2.95
CA VAL A 79 7.55 -1.12 -3.27
C VAL A 79 7.93 -2.28 -2.35
N PRO A 80 7.17 -2.56 -1.28
CA PRO A 80 7.47 -3.68 -0.41
C PRO A 80 7.19 -5.02 -1.11
N THR A 81 7.88 -6.07 -0.69
CA THR A 81 7.56 -7.44 -1.08
C THR A 81 6.66 -8.11 -0.05
N SER A 82 5.76 -8.97 -0.52
CA SER A 82 4.91 -9.78 0.35
C SER A 82 5.61 -11.08 0.74
N PRO A 83 5.37 -11.64 1.95
CA PRO A 83 4.61 -11.06 3.07
C PRO A 83 5.47 -10.17 3.99
N ASN A 84 6.76 -10.00 3.67
CA ASN A 84 7.71 -9.27 4.50
C ASN A 84 7.87 -7.80 4.03
N PRO A 85 7.20 -6.83 4.66
CA PRO A 85 7.19 -5.46 4.18
C PRO A 85 8.47 -4.68 4.50
N THR A 86 9.48 -5.35 5.07
CA THR A 86 10.81 -4.76 5.30
C THR A 86 11.75 -4.96 4.11
N SER A 87 11.46 -5.92 3.24
CA SER A 87 12.12 -6.11 1.95
C SER A 87 11.31 -5.44 0.84
N GLY A 88 11.98 -4.99 -0.21
CA GLY A 88 11.33 -4.26 -1.29
C GLY A 88 12.32 -3.65 -2.28
N TYR A 89 11.75 -2.93 -3.24
CA TYR A 89 12.46 -2.18 -4.26
C TYR A 89 12.20 -0.68 -4.08
N ILE A 90 13.09 0.13 -4.64
CA ILE A 90 12.85 1.56 -4.80
C ILE A 90 12.73 1.80 -6.30
N GLU A 91 11.55 2.23 -6.73
CA GLU A 91 11.28 2.59 -8.12
C GLU A 91 11.24 4.11 -8.24
N ILE A 92 11.92 4.64 -9.26
CA ILE A 92 11.86 6.07 -9.61
C ILE A 92 11.05 6.20 -10.87
N VAL A 93 9.84 6.76 -10.75
CA VAL A 93 8.87 6.87 -11.84
C VAL A 93 8.43 8.32 -12.06
N PRO A 94 7.96 8.70 -13.26
CA PRO A 94 7.34 10.00 -13.47
C PRO A 94 6.16 10.21 -12.51
N LEU A 95 6.10 11.36 -11.83
CA LEU A 95 5.03 11.64 -10.87
C LEU A 95 3.64 11.60 -11.52
N SER A 96 3.54 11.95 -12.81
CA SER A 96 2.30 11.90 -13.59
C SER A 96 1.76 10.48 -13.80
N GLU A 97 2.60 9.45 -13.70
CA GLU A 97 2.23 8.04 -13.89
C GLU A 97 1.88 7.33 -12.57
N VAL A 98 2.08 8.02 -11.45
CA VAL A 98 1.71 7.53 -10.12
C VAL A 98 0.21 7.66 -9.94
N VAL A 99 -0.45 6.54 -9.60
CA VAL A 99 -1.88 6.53 -9.29
C VAL A 99 -2.04 6.61 -7.77
N GLN A 100 -2.64 7.71 -7.29
CA GLN A 100 -2.90 7.90 -5.87
C GLN A 100 -4.04 6.98 -5.41
N THR A 101 -3.89 6.44 -4.19
CA THR A 101 -4.93 5.63 -3.55
C THR A 101 -5.46 6.34 -2.32
N ASP A 102 -6.72 6.09 -2.01
CA ASP A 102 -7.37 6.50 -0.77
C ASP A 102 -7.06 5.57 0.42
N TRP A 103 -6.21 4.57 0.21
CA TRP A 103 -5.84 3.59 1.22
C TRP A 103 -5.02 4.25 2.34
N SER A 104 -5.36 3.91 3.57
CA SER A 104 -4.49 4.16 4.71
C SER A 104 -3.21 3.33 4.61
N ILE A 105 -2.15 3.77 5.30
CA ILE A 105 -0.92 2.97 5.37
C ILE A 105 -1.18 1.62 6.05
N GLU A 106 -2.11 1.57 7.00
CA GLU A 106 -2.46 0.34 7.71
C GLU A 106 -3.14 -0.68 6.78
N GLU A 107 -4.07 -0.23 5.94
CA GLU A 107 -4.70 -1.07 4.91
C GLU A 107 -3.68 -1.57 3.89
N ALA A 108 -2.83 -0.68 3.38
CA ALA A 108 -1.76 -1.03 2.45
C ALA A 108 -0.79 -2.08 3.03
N MET A 109 -0.42 -1.93 4.29
CA MET A 109 0.47 -2.85 4.97
C MET A 109 -0.20 -4.19 5.27
N SER A 110 -1.49 -4.18 5.66
CA SER A 110 -2.29 -5.39 5.80
C SER A 110 -2.35 -6.16 4.46
N PHE A 111 -2.57 -5.45 3.36
CA PHE A 111 -2.56 -6.02 2.01
C PHE A 111 -1.22 -6.69 1.68
N VAL A 112 -0.10 -6.02 1.92
CA VAL A 112 1.23 -6.59 1.67
C VAL A 112 1.50 -7.82 2.53
N VAL A 113 1.25 -7.75 3.84
CA VAL A 113 1.58 -8.85 4.76
C VAL A 113 0.70 -10.08 4.52
N THR A 114 -0.51 -9.89 4.00
CA THR A 114 -1.43 -10.99 3.65
C THR A 114 -1.26 -11.52 2.24
N GLY A 115 -0.37 -10.93 1.43
CA GLY A 115 -0.24 -11.30 0.01
C GLY A 115 -1.45 -10.90 -0.82
N GLY A 116 -2.14 -9.85 -0.41
CA GLY A 116 -3.29 -9.27 -1.10
C GLY A 116 -4.65 -9.79 -0.66
N ALA A 117 -4.71 -10.65 0.37
CA ALA A 117 -5.97 -11.23 0.83
C ALA A 117 -6.84 -10.27 1.64
N ASN A 118 -6.23 -9.30 2.35
CA ASN A 118 -6.96 -8.29 3.11
C ASN A 118 -6.66 -6.89 2.56
N GLY A 119 -7.68 -6.13 2.21
CA GLY A 119 -7.56 -4.74 1.78
C GLY A 119 -8.92 -4.17 1.38
N PRO A 120 -8.97 -2.91 0.96
CA PRO A 120 -10.18 -2.29 0.43
C PRO A 120 -10.73 -3.04 -0.79
N ASP A 121 -12.06 -3.11 -0.90
CA ASP A 121 -12.75 -3.82 -1.99
C ASP A 121 -12.61 -3.13 -3.37
N SER A 122 -12.13 -1.89 -3.39
CA SER A 122 -11.95 -1.11 -4.60
C SER A 122 -10.64 -0.35 -4.59
N VAL A 123 -10.03 -0.22 -5.77
CA VAL A 123 -8.88 0.65 -6.00
C VAL A 123 -8.98 1.30 -7.38
N HIS A 124 -8.53 2.54 -7.48
CA HIS A 124 -8.39 3.20 -8.77
C HIS A 124 -7.16 2.65 -9.48
N PHE A 125 -7.38 1.91 -10.57
CA PHE A 125 -6.29 1.32 -11.36
C PHE A 125 -5.55 2.37 -12.21
N ASP A 126 -6.26 3.39 -12.68
CA ASP A 126 -5.73 4.43 -13.57
C ASP A 126 -5.90 5.82 -12.97
N ASN A 127 -5.03 6.76 -13.37
CA ASN A 127 -5.10 8.17 -12.97
C ASN A 127 -6.19 8.98 -13.72
N ARG A 128 -7.27 8.31 -14.18
CA ARG A 128 -8.33 8.96 -14.97
C ARG A 128 -9.27 9.74 -14.04
N PRO A 129 -9.56 11.01 -14.33
CA PRO A 129 -10.56 11.77 -13.58
C PRO A 129 -11.92 11.05 -13.67
N ARG A 130 -12.65 10.98 -12.55
CA ARG A 130 -14.04 10.47 -12.48
C ARG A 130 -14.88 11.24 -13.50
N ASN A 131 -15.05 10.69 -14.70
CA ASN A 131 -16.01 11.23 -15.63
C ASN A 131 -17.39 10.96 -15.02
N GLY A 132 -18.10 12.03 -14.67
CA GLY A 132 -19.40 11.97 -14.03
C GLY A 132 -20.33 11.08 -14.85
N ARG A 133 -20.73 9.95 -14.30
CA ARG A 133 -21.85 9.19 -14.84
C ARG A 133 -23.12 9.97 -14.51
N SER A 134 -23.52 10.86 -15.42
CA SER A 134 -24.94 11.01 -15.72
C SER A 134 -25.36 9.74 -16.45
N HIS A 135 -26.25 8.96 -15.83
CA HIS A 135 -27.06 8.00 -16.57
C HIS A 135 -28.46 8.60 -16.75
N PRO A 136 -29.05 8.47 -17.95
CA PRO A 136 -30.42 8.89 -18.24
C PRO A 136 -31.45 8.08 -17.46
#